data_AF-A0A0R2C9Y0-F1
#
_entry.id   AF-A0A0R2C9Y0-F1
#
_cell.length_a   1.000
_cell.length_b   1.000
_cell.length_c   1.000
_cell.angle_alpha   90.00
_cell.angle_beta   90.00
_cell.angle_gamma   90.00
#
_symmetry.space_group_name_H-M   'P 1'
#
loop_
_entity.id
_entity.type
_entity.pdbx_description
1 polymer ?
#
loop_
_entity_poly.entity_id
_entity_poly.type
_entity_poly.pdbx_seq_one_letter_code
_entity_poly.pdbx_strand_id
1 'polypeptide(L)'
;MCTSITIKSKDGHYFFGRTLDFFPNFYDDDSPLKPRISIYPKGTQLHGQLEDWEAKYAVGGIGIKGSVAMLDGINDAGLAGELNVLEECTWADQAEIEAAGQKPLMAEEVITYFLSHFKTVAEIKAHIY
;
A
#
# COMPACT_ATOMS: atom_id res chain seq x y z
N MET A 1 -0.50 18.24 0.49
CA MET A 1 -0.62 17.52 -0.79
C MET A 1 0.57 16.59 -0.87
N CYS A 2 0.35 15.28 -0.79
CA CYS A 2 1.44 14.31 -0.87
C CYS A 2 2.13 14.38 -2.25
N THR A 3 3.43 14.09 -2.29
CA THR A 3 4.22 14.09 -3.53
C THR A 3 5.14 12.88 -3.55
N SER A 4 5.18 12.11 -4.64
CA SER A 4 6.24 11.12 -4.89
C SER A 4 7.21 11.53 -5.97
N ILE A 5 8.41 10.96 -5.87
CA ILE A 5 9.44 11.06 -6.88
C ILE A 5 10.13 9.70 -7.06
N THR A 6 10.45 9.39 -8.31
CA THR A 6 11.38 8.31 -8.65
C THR A 6 12.61 8.91 -9.31
N ILE A 7 13.79 8.56 -8.80
CA ILE A 7 15.08 9.02 -9.33
C ILE A 7 15.89 7.80 -9.73
N LYS A 8 16.51 7.85 -10.91
CA LYS A 8 17.51 6.87 -11.34
C LYS A 8 18.90 7.45 -11.14
N SER A 9 19.76 6.78 -10.39
CA SER A 9 21.16 7.18 -10.24
C SER A 9 21.95 6.93 -11.53
N LYS A 10 23.15 7.52 -11.61
CA LYS A 10 24.08 7.30 -12.72
C LYS A 10 24.52 5.84 -12.83
N ASP A 11 24.56 5.12 -11.71
CA ASP A 11 24.89 3.68 -11.64
C ASP A 11 23.69 2.78 -11.95
N GLY A 12 22.53 3.36 -12.25
CA GLY A 12 21.33 2.63 -12.66
C GLY A 12 20.43 2.15 -11.53
N HIS A 13 20.71 2.53 -10.28
CA HIS A 13 19.83 2.25 -9.14
C HIS A 13 18.60 3.16 -9.14
N TYR A 14 17.47 2.63 -8.70
CA TYR A 14 16.22 3.38 -8.56
C TYR A 14 15.99 3.75 -7.10
N PHE A 15 15.62 5.00 -6.87
CA PHE A 15 15.22 5.54 -5.57
C PHE A 15 13.80 6.03 -5.68
N PHE A 16 12.93 5.55 -4.80
CA PHE A 16 11.56 6.00 -4.65
C PHE A 16 11.44 6.72 -3.31
N GLY A 17 10.77 7.88 -3.30
CA GLY A 17 10.57 8.66 -2.10
C GLY A 17 9.33 9.53 -2.20
N ARG A 18 8.85 9.97 -1.04
CA ARG A 18 7.59 10.70 -0.94
C ARG A 18 7.51 11.64 0.25
N THR A 19 6.60 12.62 0.18
CA THR A 19 6.12 13.40 1.32
C THR A 19 4.76 12.86 1.77
N LEU A 20 4.57 12.76 3.10
CA LEU A 20 3.27 12.47 3.69
C LEU A 20 2.71 13.76 4.28
N ASP A 21 2.01 14.51 3.44
CA ASP A 21 1.46 15.83 3.78
C ASP A 21 -0.05 15.72 4.02
N PHE A 22 -0.42 15.51 5.28
CA PHE A 22 -1.81 15.33 5.71
C PHE A 22 -2.17 16.24 6.89
N PHE A 23 -3.41 16.75 6.90
CA PHE A 23 -3.84 17.81 7.82
C PHE A 23 -3.98 17.35 9.28
N PRO A 24 -4.58 16.17 9.56
CA PRO A 24 -4.47 15.53 10.87
C PRO A 24 -3.01 15.28 11.28
N ASN A 25 -2.65 15.75 12.48
CA ASN A 25 -1.36 15.45 13.07
C ASN A 25 -1.30 13.97 13.47
N PHE A 26 -0.79 13.13 12.57
CA PHE A 26 -0.59 11.72 12.85
C PHE A 26 0.68 11.43 13.64
N TYR A 27 1.52 12.42 13.91
CA TYR A 27 2.80 12.19 14.59
C TYR A 27 2.68 12.25 16.12
N ASP A 28 1.55 12.75 16.63
CA ASP A 28 1.25 12.78 18.06
C ASP A 28 1.25 11.37 18.66
N ASP A 29 1.84 11.21 19.84
CA ASP A 29 2.06 9.92 20.50
C ASP A 29 0.78 9.11 20.70
N ASP A 30 -0.33 9.80 20.92
CA ASP A 30 -1.65 9.21 21.17
C ASP A 30 -2.47 8.99 19.89
N SER A 31 -1.95 9.36 18.72
CA SER A 31 -2.68 9.17 17.46
C SER A 31 -2.83 7.68 17.15
N PRO A 32 -4.07 7.17 16.95
CA PRO A 32 -4.27 5.78 16.53
C PRO A 32 -3.69 5.53 15.12
N LEU A 33 -3.48 6.59 14.35
CA LEU A 33 -2.94 6.56 12.99
C LEU A 33 -1.44 6.80 12.96
N LYS A 34 -0.75 6.76 14.11
CA LYS A 34 0.66 7.12 14.19
C LYS A 34 1.53 6.18 13.33
N PRO A 35 2.26 6.72 12.33
CA PRO A 35 3.06 5.90 11.43
C PRO A 35 4.17 5.14 12.17
N ARG A 36 4.47 3.92 11.68
CA ARG A 36 5.54 3.05 12.19
C ARG A 36 6.20 2.34 11.02
N ILE A 37 7.45 1.91 11.19
CA ILE A 37 8.05 0.95 10.27
C ILE A 37 7.36 -0.40 10.51
N SER A 38 6.74 -0.93 9.47
CA SER A 38 6.07 -2.24 9.45
C SER A 38 6.78 -3.15 8.46
N ILE A 39 6.99 -4.42 8.86
CA ILE A 39 7.64 -5.43 8.03
C ILE A 39 6.83 -6.72 8.14
N TYR A 40 6.46 -7.27 7.00
CA TYR A 40 5.79 -8.56 6.88
C TYR A 40 6.69 -9.53 6.10
N PRO A 41 7.19 -10.58 6.75
CA PRO A 41 7.88 -11.65 6.06
C PRO A 41 6.99 -12.33 5.00
N LYS A 42 7.61 -12.91 3.98
CA LYS A 42 6.91 -13.80 3.05
C LYS A 42 6.22 -14.95 3.80
N GLY A 43 5.00 -15.30 3.39
CA GLY A 43 4.15 -16.29 4.03
C GLY A 43 3.38 -15.77 5.24
N THR A 44 3.49 -14.48 5.58
CA THR A 44 2.69 -13.89 6.67
C THR A 44 1.23 -13.84 6.26
N GLN A 45 0.35 -14.33 7.13
CA GLN A 45 -1.10 -14.12 6.99
C GLN A 45 -1.43 -12.68 7.40
N LEU A 46 -1.89 -11.89 6.43
CA LEU A 46 -2.34 -10.52 6.61
C LEU A 46 -3.85 -10.52 6.78
N HIS A 47 -4.31 -9.90 7.87
CA HIS A 47 -5.72 -9.80 8.21
C HIS A 47 -6.28 -8.47 7.74
N GLY A 48 -6.83 -8.46 6.52
CA GLY A 48 -7.48 -7.28 5.95
C GLY A 48 -8.83 -6.98 6.58
N GLN A 49 -9.39 -5.81 6.28
CA GLN A 49 -10.73 -5.45 6.75
C GLN A 49 -11.83 -6.33 6.12
N LEU A 50 -11.66 -6.71 4.85
CA LEU A 50 -12.67 -7.46 4.09
C LEU A 50 -12.30 -8.92 3.86
N GLU A 51 -11.03 -9.19 3.53
CA GLU A 51 -10.51 -10.55 3.34
C GLU A 51 -9.10 -10.67 3.93
N ASP A 52 -8.77 -11.86 4.44
CA ASP A 52 -7.41 -12.23 4.80
C ASP A 52 -6.64 -12.71 3.55
N TRP A 53 -5.34 -12.41 3.47
CA TRP A 53 -4.47 -12.93 2.40
C TRP A 53 -3.07 -13.27 2.91
N GLU A 54 -2.41 -14.21 2.24
CA GLU A 54 -1.01 -14.57 2.54
C GLU A 54 -0.05 -13.74 1.68
N ALA A 55 0.99 -13.18 2.30
CA ALA A 55 2.01 -12.40 1.60
C ALA A 55 2.93 -13.29 0.74
N LYS A 56 2.86 -13.18 -0.60
CA LYS A 56 3.72 -13.91 -1.55
C LYS A 56 5.16 -13.36 -1.61
N TYR A 57 5.32 -12.09 -1.25
CA TYR A 57 6.57 -11.35 -1.18
C TYR A 57 6.74 -10.78 0.23
N ALA A 58 7.98 -10.68 0.72
CA ALA A 58 8.23 -9.93 1.94
C ALA A 58 8.05 -8.43 1.65
N VAL A 59 7.40 -7.70 2.55
CA VAL A 59 7.07 -6.28 2.38
C VAL A 59 7.56 -5.49 3.58
N GLY A 60 8.14 -4.31 3.35
CA GLY A 60 8.52 -3.37 4.40
C GLY A 60 8.22 -1.93 4.01
N GLY A 61 7.82 -1.11 4.96
CA GLY A 61 7.45 0.28 4.70
C GLY A 61 6.90 1.00 5.91
N ILE A 62 6.25 2.14 5.67
CA ILE A 62 5.57 2.91 6.70
C ILE A 62 4.11 2.44 6.78
N GLY A 63 3.75 1.80 7.89
CA GLY A 63 2.39 1.32 8.17
C GLY A 63 1.73 1.99 9.37
N ILE A 64 0.47 1.60 9.60
CA ILE A 64 -0.35 2.06 10.71
C ILE A 64 -0.48 0.95 11.75
N LYS A 65 -0.29 1.28 13.03
CA LYS A 65 -0.39 0.31 14.12
C LYS A 65 -1.78 -0.34 14.16
N GLY A 66 -1.83 -1.67 14.26
CA GLY A 66 -3.09 -2.41 14.40
C GLY A 66 -3.89 -2.58 13.11
N SER A 67 -3.31 -2.21 11.97
CA SER A 67 -3.87 -2.44 10.64
C SER A 67 -2.80 -3.05 9.72
N VAL A 68 -3.24 -3.67 8.63
CA VAL A 68 -2.35 -4.08 7.53
C VAL A 68 -2.05 -2.93 6.57
N ALA A 69 -2.74 -1.79 6.69
CA ALA A 69 -2.55 -0.63 5.83
C ALA A 69 -1.12 -0.07 5.90
N MET A 70 -0.49 0.05 4.72
CA MET A 70 0.77 0.75 4.53
C MET A 70 0.54 2.05 3.78
N LEU A 71 1.13 3.12 4.31
CA LEU A 71 1.19 4.41 3.66
C LEU A 71 2.18 4.36 2.49
N ASP A 72 3.34 3.73 2.66
CA ASP A 72 4.30 3.48 1.58
C ASP A 72 5.12 2.23 1.89
N GLY A 73 5.83 1.70 0.89
CA GLY A 73 6.74 0.59 1.11
C GLY A 73 7.40 0.06 -0.16
N ILE A 74 8.16 -1.02 0.06
CA ILE A 74 8.86 -1.79 -0.96
C ILE A 74 8.78 -3.28 -0.62
N ASN A 75 8.75 -4.14 -1.63
CA ASN A 75 8.87 -5.59 -1.44
C ASN A 75 10.25 -6.13 -1.80
N ASP A 76 10.51 -7.39 -1.45
CA ASP A 76 11.77 -8.10 -1.73
C ASP A 76 12.06 -8.34 -3.23
N ALA A 77 11.11 -8.02 -4.12
CA ALA A 77 11.31 -7.98 -5.56
C ALA A 77 11.69 -6.59 -6.11
N GLY A 78 11.68 -5.55 -5.27
CA GLY A 78 11.98 -4.17 -5.65
C GLY A 78 10.79 -3.36 -6.18
N LEU A 79 9.56 -3.89 -6.09
CA LEU A 79 8.36 -3.10 -6.35
C LEU A 79 8.16 -2.14 -5.16
N ALA A 80 8.04 -0.85 -5.45
CA ALA A 80 7.77 0.19 -4.46
C ALA A 80 6.49 0.95 -4.82
N GLY A 81 5.82 1.48 -3.81
CA GLY A 81 4.57 2.22 -3.99
C GLY A 81 4.16 2.98 -2.75
N GLU A 82 3.12 3.81 -2.91
CA GLU A 82 2.59 4.67 -1.86
C GLU A 82 1.09 4.90 -2.00
N LEU A 83 0.47 5.28 -0.88
CA LEU A 83 -0.92 5.70 -0.79
C LEU A 83 -0.99 7.22 -0.64
N ASN A 84 -1.42 7.91 -1.69
CA ASN A 84 -1.66 9.35 -1.63
C ASN A 84 -3.10 9.66 -1.28
N VAL A 85 -3.29 10.69 -0.48
CA VAL A 85 -4.62 11.25 -0.23
C VAL A 85 -5.06 12.00 -1.47
N LEU A 86 -6.12 11.51 -2.09
CA LEU A 86 -6.75 12.08 -3.28
C LEU A 86 -8.20 12.42 -2.95
N GLU A 87 -8.47 13.69 -2.64
CA GLU A 87 -9.79 14.15 -2.14
C GLU A 87 -10.93 14.00 -3.16
N GLU A 88 -10.59 13.94 -4.45
CA GLU A 88 -11.57 13.87 -5.55
C GLU A 88 -11.78 12.44 -6.09
N CYS A 89 -11.24 11.42 -5.41
CA CYS A 89 -11.45 10.02 -5.80
C CYS A 89 -12.86 9.52 -5.43
N THR A 90 -13.38 8.64 -6.28
CA THR A 90 -14.64 7.92 -6.03
C THR A 90 -14.36 6.46 -5.75
N TRP A 91 -15.23 5.83 -4.97
CA TRP A 91 -15.19 4.41 -4.63
C TRP A 91 -16.53 3.78 -4.94
N ALA A 92 -16.51 2.55 -5.45
CA ALA A 92 -17.72 1.75 -5.57
C ALA A 92 -18.08 1.15 -4.21
N ASP A 93 -19.37 0.95 -3.97
CA ASP A 93 -19.82 0.25 -2.77
C ASP A 93 -19.43 -1.24 -2.85
N GLN A 94 -19.18 -1.86 -1.70
CA GLN A 94 -18.80 -3.28 -1.64
C GLN A 94 -19.77 -4.18 -2.42
N ALA A 95 -21.09 -3.95 -2.27
CA ALA A 95 -22.12 -4.73 -2.96
C ALA A 95 -22.06 -4.58 -4.50
N GLU A 96 -21.67 -3.41 -5.00
CA GLU A 96 -21.52 -3.17 -6.45
C GLU A 96 -20.31 -3.93 -7.00
N ILE A 97 -19.20 -3.93 -6.27
CA ILE A 97 -17.98 -4.66 -6.64
C ILE A 97 -18.26 -6.17 -6.67
N GLU A 98 -18.94 -6.68 -5.65
CA GLU A 98 -19.33 -8.11 -5.58
C GLU A 98 -20.32 -8.49 -6.68
N ALA A 99 -21.30 -7.63 -6.99
CA ALA A 99 -22.25 -7.86 -8.08
C ALA A 99 -21.58 -7.90 -9.46
N ALA A 100 -20.46 -7.20 -9.63
CA ALA A 100 -19.61 -7.27 -10.83
C ALA A 100 -18.72 -8.53 -10.87
N GLY A 101 -18.79 -9.41 -9.86
CA GLY A 101 -17.94 -10.61 -9.75
C GLY A 101 -16.48 -10.30 -9.40
N GLN A 102 -16.21 -9.11 -8.88
CA GLN A 102 -14.88 -8.68 -8.46
C GLN A 102 -14.71 -8.87 -6.95
N LYS A 103 -13.45 -8.82 -6.50
CA LYS A 103 -13.11 -8.88 -5.07
C LYS A 103 -12.97 -7.46 -4.51
N PRO A 104 -13.76 -7.08 -3.49
CA PRO A 104 -13.60 -5.79 -2.85
C PRO A 104 -12.31 -5.76 -2.02
N LEU A 105 -11.66 -4.59 -2.00
CA LEU A 105 -10.46 -4.33 -1.22
C LEU A 105 -10.60 -2.93 -0.61
N MET A 106 -10.29 -2.81 0.68
CA MET A 106 -10.30 -1.51 1.34
C MET A 106 -9.21 -0.62 0.72
N ALA A 107 -9.55 0.63 0.40
CA ALA A 107 -8.67 1.55 -0.31
C ALA A 107 -7.31 1.72 0.38
N GLU A 108 -7.32 1.80 1.72
CA GLU A 108 -6.15 1.96 2.56
C GLU A 108 -5.23 0.72 2.58
N GLU A 109 -5.72 -0.43 2.15
CA GLU A 109 -4.98 -1.69 2.12
C GLU A 109 -4.32 -1.97 0.75
N VAL A 110 -4.63 -1.16 -0.27
CA VAL A 110 -4.24 -1.40 -1.67
C VAL A 110 -2.73 -1.54 -1.86
N ILE A 111 -1.93 -0.73 -1.13
CA ILE A 111 -0.47 -0.78 -1.22
C ILE A 111 0.06 -2.06 -0.62
N THR A 112 -0.39 -2.42 0.58
CA THR A 112 0.02 -3.68 1.21
C THR A 112 -0.39 -4.88 0.36
N TYR A 113 -1.60 -4.87 -0.20
CA TYR A 113 -2.07 -5.93 -1.08
C TYR A 113 -1.16 -6.07 -2.30
N PHE A 114 -0.89 -4.99 -3.03
CA PHE A 114 -0.07 -5.06 -4.24
C PHE A 114 1.39 -5.42 -3.96
N LEU A 115 2.01 -4.82 -2.94
CA LEU A 115 3.39 -5.12 -2.56
C LEU A 115 3.54 -6.59 -2.10
N SER A 116 2.51 -7.16 -1.49
CA SER A 116 2.55 -8.55 -1.03
C SER A 116 2.17 -9.58 -2.11
N HIS A 117 1.57 -9.16 -3.24
CA HIS A 117 1.08 -10.06 -4.30
C HIS A 117 1.90 -10.07 -5.58
N PHE A 118 2.54 -8.95 -5.93
CA PHE A 118 3.10 -8.74 -7.26
C PHE A 118 4.58 -8.37 -7.23
N LYS A 119 5.28 -8.79 -8.27
CA LYS A 119 6.70 -8.50 -8.48
C LYS A 119 6.92 -7.18 -9.21
N THR A 120 6.02 -6.83 -10.13
CA THR A 120 6.21 -5.73 -11.07
C THR A 120 4.94 -4.93 -11.31
N VAL A 121 5.10 -3.68 -11.74
CA VAL A 121 3.98 -2.83 -12.20
C VAL A 121 3.23 -3.47 -13.38
N ALA A 122 3.92 -4.23 -14.24
CA ALA A 122 3.29 -4.91 -15.36
C ALA A 122 2.30 -6.00 -14.91
N GLU A 123 2.66 -6.77 -13.89
CA GLU A 123 1.76 -7.78 -13.30
C GLU A 123 0.53 -7.13 -12.65
N ILE A 124 0.69 -6.00 -11.97
CA ILE A 124 -0.43 -5.25 -11.39
C ILE A 124 -1.38 -4.79 -12.50
N LYS A 125 -0.85 -4.19 -13.57
CA LYS A 125 -1.66 -3.74 -14.71
C LYS A 125 -2.45 -4.90 -15.32
N ALA A 126 -1.79 -6.04 -15.56
CA ALA A 126 -2.47 -7.21 -16.09
C ALA A 126 -3.52 -7.83 -15.13
N HIS A 127 -3.49 -7.47 -13.85
CA HIS A 127 -4.45 -7.94 -12.85
C HIS A 127 -5.69 -7.02 -12.74
N ILE A 128 -5.52 -5.71 -12.91
CA ILE A 128 -6.58 -4.72 -12.74
C ILE A 128 -7.30 -4.32 -14.04
N TYR A 129 -6.73 -4.68 -15.20
CA TYR A 129 -7.31 -4.47 -16.53
C TYR A 129 -7.72 -5.80 -17.16
#